data_AF-A0A924UIZ1-F1
#
_entry.id   AF-A0A924UIZ1-F1
#
_cell.length_a   1.000
_cell.length_b   1.000
_cell.length_c   1.000
_cell.angle_alpha   90.00
_cell.angle_beta   90.00
_cell.angle_gamma   90.00
#
_symmetry.space_group_name_H-M   'P 1'
#
loop_
_entity.id
_entity.type
_entity.pdbx_description
1 polymer ?
#
loop_
_entity_poly.entity_id
_entity_poly.type
_entity_poly.pdbx_seq_one_letter_code
_entity_poly.pdbx_strand_id
1 'polypeptide(L)'
;MKIGLYLDEISLQVLKKGLFVSCEPKDRIEEFAPGLPEQRMAEVGEVYLVCNMSNEEQGKARLIDAFTTTFGDPDHRILQLIGFEGNPEKFQEQYGAFYRRQFPDAILSTETELFVTVYEPVKDS
;
A
#
# COMPACT_ATOMS: atom_id res chain seq x y z
N MET A 1 -10.77 -5.20 16.59
CA MET A 1 -11.11 -4.65 15.27
C MET A 1 -10.67 -3.20 15.27
N LYS A 2 -9.67 -2.85 14.46
CA LYS A 2 -9.20 -1.46 14.33
C LYS A 2 -9.99 -0.77 13.23
N ILE A 3 -10.43 0.46 13.45
CA ILE A 3 -10.97 1.30 12.38
C ILE A 3 -9.76 1.94 11.69
N GLY A 4 -9.74 2.02 10.37
CA GLY A 4 -8.72 2.86 9.71
C GLY A 4 -8.12 2.33 8.43
N LEU A 5 -8.91 1.68 7.56
CA LEU A 5 -8.56 1.60 6.14
C LEU A 5 -9.64 2.33 5.33
N TYR A 6 -9.33 3.55 4.93
CA TYR A 6 -10.21 4.40 4.12
C TYR A 6 -9.80 4.29 2.66
N LEU A 7 -10.68 3.72 1.85
CA LEU A 7 -10.40 3.41 0.45
C LEU A 7 -11.34 4.18 -0.48
N ASP A 8 -10.78 4.65 -1.59
CA ASP A 8 -11.60 5.13 -2.72
C ASP A 8 -12.33 3.96 -3.41
N GLU A 9 -13.25 4.29 -4.31
CA GLU A 9 -14.08 3.30 -4.99
C GLU A 9 -13.25 2.25 -5.75
N ILE A 10 -12.15 2.66 -6.39
CA ILE A 10 -11.29 1.76 -7.16
C ILE A 10 -10.58 0.78 -6.22
N SER A 11 -10.00 1.29 -5.15
CA SER A 11 -9.28 0.52 -4.13
C SER A 11 -10.21 -0.48 -3.42
N LEU A 12 -11.46 -0.08 -3.16
CA LEU A 12 -12.50 -0.98 -2.65
C LEU A 12 -12.80 -2.12 -3.64
N GLN A 13 -12.90 -1.84 -4.94
CA GLN A 13 -13.12 -2.87 -5.95
C GLN A 13 -11.94 -3.82 -6.10
N VAL A 14 -10.70 -3.31 -5.96
CA VAL A 14 -9.48 -4.13 -5.94
C VAL A 14 -9.51 -5.08 -4.75
N LEU A 15 -9.73 -4.55 -3.54
CA LEU A 15 -9.82 -5.36 -2.32
C LEU A 15 -10.92 -6.42 -2.41
N LYS A 16 -12.10 -6.08 -2.95
CA LYS A 16 -13.21 -7.04 -3.10
C LYS A 16 -12.87 -8.20 -4.05
N LYS A 17 -11.93 -8.02 -4.97
CA LYS A 17 -11.54 -9.04 -5.96
C LYS A 17 -10.37 -9.91 -5.49
N GLY A 18 -9.59 -9.48 -4.50
CA GLY A 18 -8.39 -10.19 -4.07
C GLY A 18 -7.53 -9.34 -3.15
N LEU A 19 -6.23 -9.28 -3.41
CA LEU A 19 -5.32 -8.49 -2.58
C LEU A 19 -5.41 -7.00 -2.91
N PHE A 20 -5.40 -6.18 -1.88
CA PHE A 20 -5.14 -4.75 -1.98
C PHE A 20 -3.74 -4.46 -1.50
N VAL A 21 -2.95 -3.80 -2.33
CA VAL A 21 -1.56 -3.45 -2.05
C VAL A 21 -1.46 -1.93 -2.06
N SER A 22 -1.04 -1.34 -0.94
CA SER A 22 -0.59 0.05 -0.90
C SER A 22 0.93 0.07 -0.91
N CYS A 23 1.49 1.02 -1.67
CA CYS A 23 2.92 1.28 -1.77
C CYS A 23 3.08 2.79 -1.92
N GLU A 24 3.76 3.43 -0.97
CA GLU A 24 3.96 4.88 -0.91
C GLU A 24 5.33 5.19 -0.28
N PRO A 25 5.97 6.34 -0.60
CA PRO A 25 7.23 6.73 0.05
C PRO A 25 7.08 6.84 1.56
N LYS A 26 7.98 6.18 2.30
CA LYS A 26 7.94 6.14 3.76
C LYS A 26 7.94 7.54 4.37
N ASP A 27 8.86 8.40 3.92
CA ASP A 27 8.99 9.77 4.43
C ASP A 27 7.70 10.58 4.29
N ARG A 28 6.96 10.38 3.19
CA ARG A 28 5.67 11.05 3.00
C ARG A 28 4.64 10.55 4.01
N ILE A 29 4.59 9.24 4.27
CA ILE A 29 3.70 8.70 5.30
C ILE A 29 4.06 9.29 6.66
N GLU A 30 5.35 9.35 6.99
CA GLU A 30 5.83 9.93 8.25
C GLU A 30 5.46 11.41 8.40
N GLU A 31 5.45 12.18 7.31
CA GLU A 31 5.04 13.59 7.32
C GLU A 31 3.57 13.76 7.75
N PHE A 32 2.67 12.90 7.27
CA PHE A 32 1.22 13.02 7.52
C PHE A 32 0.71 12.15 8.67
N ALA A 33 1.38 11.04 8.96
CA ALA A 33 1.02 10.06 9.97
C ALA A 33 2.29 9.44 10.61
N PRO A 34 2.98 10.20 11.49
CA PRO A 34 4.22 9.75 12.12
C PRO A 34 4.09 8.41 12.84
N GLY A 35 5.03 7.49 12.60
CA GLY A 35 5.10 6.16 13.21
C GLY A 35 4.09 5.15 12.65
N LEU A 36 3.30 5.53 11.64
CA LEU A 36 2.35 4.61 11.00
C LEU A 36 3.05 3.40 10.36
N PRO A 37 4.22 3.52 9.68
CA PRO A 37 4.92 2.36 9.13
C PRO A 37 5.26 1.32 10.21
N GLU A 38 5.89 1.73 11.30
CA GLU A 38 6.25 0.84 12.41
C GLU A 38 5.02 0.23 13.07
N GLN A 39 3.96 1.03 13.25
CA GLN A 39 2.69 0.55 13.76
C GLN A 39 2.11 -0.55 12.86
N ARG A 40 2.07 -0.35 11.54
CA ARG A 40 1.52 -1.33 10.59
C ARG A 40 2.35 -2.61 10.53
N MET A 41 3.67 -2.51 10.58
CA MET A 41 4.54 -3.69 10.71
C MET A 41 4.26 -4.49 11.99
N ALA A 42 3.99 -3.82 13.11
CA ALA A 42 3.63 -4.49 14.37
C ALA A 42 2.19 -5.06 14.37
N GLU A 43 1.34 -4.64 13.43
CA GLU A 43 -0.07 -5.02 13.33
C GLU A 43 -0.34 -6.07 12.23
N VAL A 44 0.70 -6.66 11.62
CA VAL A 44 0.52 -7.77 10.69
C VAL A 44 -0.26 -8.91 11.37
N GLY A 45 -1.34 -9.35 10.72
CA GLY A 45 -2.32 -10.30 11.22
C GLY A 45 -3.62 -9.65 11.75
N GLU A 46 -3.60 -8.36 12.04
CA GLU A 46 -4.77 -7.63 12.55
C GLU A 46 -5.85 -7.43 11.47
N VAL A 47 -7.11 -7.32 11.94
CA VAL A 47 -8.28 -7.05 11.10
C VAL A 47 -8.74 -5.62 11.26
N TYR A 48 -8.86 -4.94 10.12
CA TYR A 48 -9.32 -3.57 9.98
C TYR A 48 -10.73 -3.51 9.43
N LEU A 49 -11.51 -2.56 9.97
CA LEU A 49 -12.73 -2.10 9.34
C LEU A 49 -12.36 -1.23 8.14
N VAL A 50 -12.94 -1.56 6.99
CA VAL A 50 -12.75 -0.85 5.73
C VAL A 50 -13.92 0.11 5.56
N CYS A 51 -13.61 1.38 5.38
CA CYS A 51 -14.60 2.43 5.13
C CYS A 51 -14.32 3.10 3.77
N ASN A 52 -15.35 3.70 3.18
CA ASN A 52 -15.17 4.60 2.06
C ASN A 52 -14.72 6.00 2.55
N MET A 53 -14.43 6.91 1.61
CA MET A 53 -14.02 8.29 1.92
C MET A 53 -15.11 9.13 2.63
N SER A 54 -16.36 8.64 2.68
CA SER A 54 -17.48 9.24 3.42
C SER A 54 -17.65 8.65 4.83
N ASN A 55 -16.71 7.81 5.30
CA ASN A 55 -16.77 7.07 6.57
C ASN A 55 -17.85 5.97 6.64
N GLU A 56 -18.42 5.54 5.52
CA GLU A 56 -19.39 4.45 5.51
C GLU A 56 -18.67 3.09 5.47
N GLU A 57 -19.10 2.16 6.33
CA GLU A 57 -18.52 0.82 6.41
C GLU A 57 -18.76 0.02 5.11
N GLN A 58 -17.69 -0.57 4.59
CA GLN A 58 -17.69 -1.35 3.34
C GLN A 58 -17.35 -2.82 3.55
N GLY A 59 -16.78 -3.18 4.71
CA GLY A 59 -16.39 -4.54 5.05
C GLY A 59 -15.17 -4.59 5.98
N LYS A 60 -14.46 -5.71 5.95
CA LYS A 60 -13.26 -5.94 6.77
C LYS A 60 -12.11 -6.44 5.90
N ALA A 61 -10.90 -6.08 6.27
CA ALA A 61 -9.68 -6.58 5.65
C ALA A 61 -8.64 -6.97 6.69
N ARG A 62 -7.88 -8.03 6.43
CA ARG A 62 -6.74 -8.42 7.26
C ARG A 62 -5.46 -7.89 6.65
N LEU A 63 -4.61 -7.25 7.45
CA LEU A 63 -3.25 -6.90 7.04
C LEU A 63 -2.42 -8.19 7.07
N ILE A 64 -1.99 -8.68 5.92
CA ILE A 64 -1.26 -9.95 5.80
C ILE A 64 0.24 -9.76 5.64
N ASP A 65 0.69 -8.58 5.22
CA ASP A 65 2.10 -8.23 5.15
C ASP A 65 2.29 -6.71 5.24
N ALA A 66 3.39 -6.28 5.84
CA ALA A 66 3.81 -4.89 5.93
C ALA A 66 5.33 -4.83 6.03
N PHE A 67 5.98 -4.09 5.13
CA PHE A 67 7.43 -4.01 5.08
C PHE A 67 7.91 -2.78 4.34
N THR A 68 9.19 -2.46 4.52
CA THR A 68 9.89 -1.41 3.76
C THR A 68 10.76 -2.04 2.68
N THR A 69 10.82 -1.39 1.53
CA THR A 69 11.71 -1.70 0.41
C THR A 69 12.27 -0.42 -0.18
N THR A 70 13.30 -0.49 -1.01
CA THR A 70 13.83 0.69 -1.70
C THR A 70 13.34 0.76 -3.15
N PHE A 71 13.09 1.95 -3.69
CA PHE A 71 12.66 2.14 -5.07
C PHE A 71 13.71 1.68 -6.10
N GLY A 72 15.00 1.90 -5.82
CA GLY A 72 16.11 1.48 -6.68
C GLY A 72 16.36 -0.03 -6.69
N ASP A 73 16.00 -0.73 -5.63
CA ASP A 73 16.13 -2.18 -5.48
C ASP A 73 14.88 -2.74 -4.76
N PRO A 74 13.74 -2.85 -5.47
CA PRO A 74 12.48 -3.25 -4.88
C PRO A 74 12.46 -4.75 -4.57
N ASP A 75 11.94 -5.10 -3.39
CA ASP A 75 11.69 -6.47 -2.97
C ASP A 75 10.84 -7.20 -4.03
N HIS A 76 11.28 -8.37 -4.46
CA HIS A 76 10.59 -9.13 -5.51
C HIS A 76 9.10 -9.39 -5.19
N ARG A 77 8.72 -9.45 -3.90
CA ARG A 77 7.32 -9.58 -3.48
C ARG A 77 6.45 -8.45 -4.03
N ILE A 78 6.90 -7.20 -3.95
CA ILE A 78 6.11 -6.07 -4.45
C ILE A 78 5.96 -6.13 -5.98
N LEU A 79 7.01 -6.55 -6.69
CA LEU A 79 6.99 -6.66 -8.14
C LEU A 79 5.96 -7.70 -8.62
N GLN A 80 5.83 -8.81 -7.91
CA GLN A 80 4.81 -9.82 -8.22
C GLN A 80 3.41 -9.32 -7.88
N LEU A 81 3.24 -8.72 -6.71
CA LEU A 81 1.94 -8.27 -6.20
C LEU A 81 1.32 -7.14 -7.04
N ILE A 82 2.14 -6.24 -7.60
CA ILE A 82 1.68 -5.10 -8.41
C ILE A 82 1.68 -5.45 -9.93
N GLY A 83 2.13 -6.64 -10.33
CA GLY A 83 2.05 -7.11 -11.72
C GLY A 83 3.21 -6.64 -12.62
N PHE A 84 4.38 -6.39 -12.03
CA PHE A 84 5.63 -6.13 -12.74
C PHE A 84 6.44 -7.38 -13.06
N GLU A 85 5.93 -8.57 -12.73
CA GLU A 85 6.52 -9.88 -13.10
C GLU A 85 7.99 -10.04 -12.65
N GLY A 86 8.36 -9.37 -11.55
CA GLY A 86 9.73 -9.39 -11.06
C GLY A 86 10.72 -8.52 -11.85
N ASN A 87 10.24 -7.55 -12.65
CA ASN A 87 11.07 -6.62 -13.42
C ASN A 87 11.23 -5.25 -12.70
N PRO A 88 12.38 -4.98 -12.04
CA PRO A 88 12.60 -3.74 -11.30
C PRO A 88 12.68 -2.51 -12.19
N GLU A 89 13.26 -2.62 -13.39
CA GLU A 89 13.40 -1.50 -14.34
C GLU A 89 12.03 -1.00 -14.79
N LYS A 90 11.14 -1.93 -15.15
CA LYS A 90 9.75 -1.62 -15.54
C LYS A 90 8.97 -1.01 -14.37
N PHE A 91 9.19 -1.49 -13.15
CA PHE A 91 8.61 -0.90 -11.95
C PHE A 91 9.08 0.55 -11.78
N GLN A 92 10.39 0.80 -11.84
CA GLN A 92 10.94 2.15 -11.68
C GLN A 92 10.42 3.12 -12.72
N GLU A 93 10.37 2.71 -13.99
CA GLU A 93 9.85 3.54 -15.06
C GLU A 93 8.37 3.88 -14.86
N GLN A 94 7.52 2.86 -14.66
CA GLN A 94 6.06 3.05 -14.67
C GLN A 94 5.53 3.59 -13.34
N TYR A 95 6.00 3.05 -12.21
CA TYR A 95 5.61 3.54 -10.89
C TYR A 95 6.17 4.95 -10.65
N GLY A 96 7.42 5.21 -11.06
CA GLY A 96 8.00 6.56 -11.02
C GLY A 96 7.21 7.57 -11.85
N ALA A 97 6.80 7.21 -13.07
CA ALA A 97 5.98 8.06 -13.93
C ALA A 97 4.56 8.29 -13.35
N PHE A 98 3.93 7.24 -12.81
CA PHE A 98 2.64 7.33 -12.14
C PHE A 98 2.72 8.28 -10.93
N TYR A 99 3.72 8.09 -10.07
CA TYR A 99 3.88 8.87 -8.86
C TYR A 99 4.17 10.34 -9.16
N ARG A 100 5.05 10.63 -10.14
CA ARG A 100 5.31 12.01 -10.60
C ARG A 100 4.06 12.67 -11.18
N ARG A 101 3.20 11.92 -11.87
CA ARG A 101 1.93 12.47 -12.40
C ARG A 101 0.98 12.87 -11.28
N GLN A 102 0.95 12.11 -10.19
CA GLN A 102 0.10 12.38 -9.03
C GLN A 102 0.69 13.45 -8.12
N PHE A 103 2.02 13.49 -7.99
CA PHE A 103 2.79 14.39 -7.15
C PHE A 103 3.97 14.97 -7.93
N PRO A 104 3.75 16.05 -8.72
CA PRO A 104 4.77 16.61 -9.61
C PRO A 104 6.08 17.01 -8.93
N ASP A 105 6.00 17.42 -7.67
CA ASP A 105 7.15 17.88 -6.88
C ASP A 105 7.90 16.74 -6.18
N ALA A 106 7.36 15.51 -6.20
CA ALA A 106 7.94 14.38 -5.52
C ALA A 106 8.70 13.47 -6.51
N ILE A 107 10.03 13.52 -6.44
CA ILE A 107 10.91 12.69 -7.26
C ILE A 107 11.36 11.48 -6.43
N LEU A 108 11.02 10.28 -6.90
CA LEU A 108 11.56 9.04 -6.35
C LEU A 108 13.00 8.86 -6.83
N SER A 109 13.92 8.68 -5.89
CA SER A 109 15.33 8.36 -6.13
C SER A 109 15.58 6.88 -5.85
N THR A 110 16.75 6.36 -6.27
CA THR A 110 17.11 4.96 -5.99
C THR A 110 17.11 4.63 -4.51
N GLU A 111 17.42 5.61 -3.65
CA GLU A 111 17.47 5.46 -2.19
C GLU A 111 16.10 5.67 -1.51
N THR A 112 15.06 6.02 -2.27
CA THR A 112 13.76 6.30 -1.68
C THR A 112 13.16 5.03 -1.08
N GLU A 113 12.96 5.05 0.24
CA GLU A 113 12.24 4.00 0.95
C GLU A 113 10.75 4.06 0.62
N LEU A 114 10.20 2.92 0.25
CA LEU A 114 8.79 2.69 0.01
C LEU A 114 8.26 1.80 1.12
N PHE A 115 7.16 2.23 1.74
CA PHE A 115 6.43 1.41 2.68
C PHE A 115 5.29 0.70 1.97
N VAL A 116 5.22 -0.62 2.16
CA VAL A 116 4.27 -1.51 1.49
C VAL A 116 3.36 -2.14 2.51
N THR A 117 2.06 -2.16 2.24
CA THR A 117 1.08 -2.91 3.03
C THR A 117 0.20 -3.75 2.11
N VAL A 118 -0.07 -4.98 2.54
CA VAL A 118 -0.85 -5.96 1.77
C VAL A 118 -2.04 -6.40 2.60
N TYR A 119 -3.24 -6.21 2.05
CA TYR A 119 -4.49 -6.56 2.70
C TYR A 119 -5.25 -7.61 1.89
N GLU A 120 -5.91 -8.53 2.60
CA GLU A 120 -6.88 -9.46 2.02
C GLU A 120 -8.30 -9.17 2.56
N PRO A 121 -9.37 -9.33 1.76
CA PRO A 121 -10.73 -9.19 2.23
C PRO A 121 -11.07 -10.33 3.19
N VAL A 122 -11.68 -10.00 4.32
CA VAL A 122 -12.26 -10.99 5.22
C VAL A 122 -13.64 -11.34 4.70
N LYS A 123 -13.84 -12.58 4.28
CA LYS A 123 -15.16 -13.09 3.89
C LYS A 123 -15.95 -13.36 5.17
N ASP A 124 -17.07 -12.66 5.36
CA ASP A 124 -18.03 -13.06 6.38
C ASP A 124 -18.57 -14.45 5.99
N SER A 125 -18.45 -15.40 6.92
CA SER A 125 -18.86 -16.81 6.75
C SER A 125 -20.36 -17.00 6.89
#